data_AF-A0A2E0X305-F1
#
_entry.id   AF-A0A2E0X305-F1
#
_cell.length_a   1.000
_cell.length_b   1.000
_cell.length_c   1.000
_cell.angle_alpha   90.00
_cell.angle_beta   90.00
_cell.angle_gamma   90.00
#
_symmetry.space_group_name_H-M   'P 1'
#
loop_
_entity.id
_entity.type
_entity.pdbx_description
1 polymer ?
#
loop_
_entity_poly.entity_id
_entity_poly.type
_entity_poly.pdbx_seq_one_letter_code
_entity_poly.pdbx_strand_id
1 'polypeptide(L)'
;MVGKTKSSTKAQQERFSELQRIGCITCRIRGFRYADIHHITKGGRRMGHEYTIPLCSWCHRGVPDGNLSIPEMDRLIGPSLARNKRRFVEVYGTELELLERVENLREKHGTH
;
A
#
# COMPACT_ATOMS: atom_id res chain seq x y z
N MET A 1 -8.47 -15.12 -22.09
CA MET A 1 -9.21 -13.94 -21.61
C MET A 1 -8.98 -13.80 -20.11
N VAL A 2 -8.40 -12.70 -19.63
CA VAL A 2 -8.26 -12.45 -18.18
C VAL A 2 -9.65 -12.16 -17.64
N GLY A 3 -10.21 -13.08 -16.86
CA GLY A 3 -11.55 -12.94 -16.28
C GLY A 3 -11.70 -11.63 -15.50
N LYS A 4 -12.82 -10.94 -15.70
CA LYS A 4 -13.15 -9.67 -15.05
C LYS A 4 -13.04 -9.84 -13.53
N THR A 5 -12.27 -8.97 -12.87
CA THR A 5 -12.15 -8.99 -11.40
C THR A 5 -13.53 -8.69 -10.81
N LYS A 6 -14.01 -9.50 -9.86
CA LYS A 6 -15.29 -9.26 -9.19
C LYS A 6 -15.24 -7.92 -8.45
N SER A 7 -16.32 -7.14 -8.56
CA SER A 7 -16.48 -5.90 -7.79
C SER A 7 -16.38 -6.19 -6.29
N SER A 8 -15.91 -5.21 -5.51
CA SER A 8 -15.80 -5.35 -4.05
C SER A 8 -17.18 -5.29 -3.38
N THR A 9 -17.36 -6.08 -2.32
CA THR A 9 -18.54 -6.03 -1.45
C THR A 9 -18.55 -4.77 -0.59
N LYS A 10 -19.66 -4.49 0.09
CA LYS A 10 -19.75 -3.36 1.04
C LYS A 10 -18.71 -3.49 2.16
N ALA A 11 -18.58 -4.67 2.77
CA ALA A 11 -17.57 -4.93 3.81
C ALA A 11 -16.14 -4.70 3.30
N GLN A 12 -15.86 -5.05 2.03
CA GLN A 12 -14.55 -4.78 1.42
C GLN A 12 -14.31 -3.29 1.18
N GLN A 13 -15.35 -2.53 0.81
CA GLN A 13 -15.26 -1.07 0.70
C GLN A 13 -15.03 -0.42 2.07
N GLU A 14 -15.70 -0.89 3.11
CA GLU A 14 -15.47 -0.43 4.50
C GLU A 14 -14.03 -0.71 4.94
N ARG A 15 -13.51 -1.92 4.66
CA ARG A 15 -12.09 -2.26 4.85
C ARG A 15 -11.17 -1.30 4.10
N PHE A 16 -11.48 -0.96 2.84
CA PHE A 16 -10.67 0.01 2.10
C PHE A 16 -10.68 1.39 2.75
N SER A 17 -11.81 1.87 3.25
CA SER A 17 -11.88 3.13 3.98
C SER A 17 -11.08 3.11 5.28
N GLU A 18 -11.03 1.97 5.98
CA GLU A 18 -10.13 1.79 7.14
C GLU A 18 -8.66 1.86 6.74
N LEU A 19 -8.27 1.18 5.65
CA LEU A 19 -6.90 1.23 5.15
C LEU A 19 -6.47 2.65 4.76
N GLN A 20 -7.36 3.41 4.13
CA GLN A 20 -7.09 4.81 3.80
C GLN A 20 -6.91 5.68 5.04
N ARG A 21 -7.64 5.39 6.13
CA ARG A 21 -7.48 6.05 7.44
C ARG A 21 -6.19 5.66 8.14
N ILE A 22 -5.64 4.47 7.91
CA ILE A 22 -4.30 4.08 8.37
C ILE A 22 -3.22 4.90 7.66
N GLY A 23 -3.46 5.25 6.39
CA GLY A 23 -2.49 5.95 5.55
C GLY A 23 -1.37 5.03 5.08
N CYS A 24 -0.40 5.60 4.36
CA CYS A 24 0.64 4.81 3.69
C CYS A 24 1.49 4.01 4.70
N ILE A 25 1.42 2.67 4.63
CA ILE A 25 2.04 1.78 5.64
C ILE A 25 3.56 1.97 5.72
N THR A 26 4.23 2.25 4.59
CA THR A 26 5.67 2.49 4.52
C THR A 26 6.09 3.88 5.02
N CYS A 27 5.17 4.84 5.01
CA CYS A 27 5.44 6.23 5.40
C CYS A 27 5.05 6.52 6.85
N ARG A 28 4.46 5.56 7.57
CA ARG A 28 3.80 5.77 8.86
C ARG A 28 4.70 6.42 9.93
N ILE A 29 6.01 6.18 9.90
CA ILE A 29 6.99 6.80 10.81
C ILE A 29 7.24 8.28 10.46
N ARG A 30 7.06 8.66 9.20
CA ARG A 30 7.33 10.02 8.67
C ARG A 30 6.06 10.88 8.54
N GLY A 31 4.97 10.46 9.19
CA GLY A 31 3.68 11.17 9.22
C GLY A 31 2.58 10.49 8.40
N PHE A 32 1.39 11.08 8.44
CA PHE A 32 0.25 10.61 7.66
C PHE A 32 0.37 11.06 6.20
N ARG A 33 0.34 10.11 5.27
CA ARG A 33 0.16 10.37 3.83
C ARG A 33 -1.08 9.65 3.34
N TYR A 34 -1.93 10.38 2.61
CA TYR A 34 -3.08 9.81 1.92
C TYR A 34 -2.64 8.61 1.08
N ALA A 35 -3.37 7.52 1.23
CA ALA A 35 -3.04 6.26 0.60
C ALA A 35 -4.13 5.82 -0.36
N ASP A 36 -3.69 5.27 -1.48
CA ASP A 36 -4.53 4.47 -2.36
C ASP A 36 -4.47 3.00 -1.95
N ILE A 37 -5.44 2.23 -2.43
CA ILE A 37 -5.49 0.78 -2.20
C ILE A 37 -4.62 0.05 -3.24
N HIS A 38 -3.51 -0.50 -2.78
CA HIS A 38 -2.65 -1.37 -3.59
C HIS A 38 -3.13 -2.83 -3.47
N HIS A 39 -3.41 -3.48 -4.60
CA HIS A 39 -3.76 -4.90 -4.63
C HIS A 39 -2.52 -5.74 -4.89
N ILE A 40 -2.23 -6.66 -3.97
CA ILE A 40 -1.11 -7.59 -4.09
C ILE A 40 -1.39 -8.57 -5.22
N THR A 41 -0.37 -8.81 -6.03
CA THR A 41 -0.43 -9.76 -7.14
C THR A 41 0.54 -10.91 -6.95
N LYS A 42 0.13 -12.12 -7.35
CA LYS A 42 0.97 -13.32 -7.42
C LYS A 42 0.86 -13.91 -8.81
N GLY A 43 1.99 -14.08 -9.50
CA GLY A 43 2.01 -14.56 -10.89
C GLY A 43 1.20 -13.67 -11.85
N GLY A 44 1.22 -12.34 -11.66
CA GLY A 44 0.50 -11.39 -12.51
C GLY A 44 -1.01 -11.32 -12.26
N ARG A 45 -1.54 -12.01 -11.24
CA ARG A 45 -2.97 -12.00 -10.90
C ARG A 45 -3.19 -11.44 -9.51
N ARG A 46 -4.25 -10.64 -9.34
CA ARG A 46 -4.67 -10.15 -8.02
C ARG A 46 -5.06 -11.32 -7.13
N MET A 47 -4.61 -11.29 -5.87
CA MET A 47 -4.91 -12.34 -4.90
C MET A 47 -6.32 -12.22 -4.29
N GLY A 48 -6.90 -11.02 -4.32
CA GLY A 48 -8.24 -10.73 -3.81
C GLY A 48 -8.31 -9.37 -3.14
N HIS A 49 -9.49 -8.95 -2.72
CA HIS A 49 -9.70 -7.65 -2.05
C HIS A 49 -9.11 -7.63 -0.63
N GLU A 50 -9.04 -8.78 0.04
CA GLU A 50 -8.37 -8.92 1.36
C GLU A 50 -6.85 -8.77 1.27
N TYR A 51 -6.26 -9.00 0.09
CA TYR A 51 -4.83 -8.86 -0.14
C TYR A 51 -4.52 -7.45 -0.66
N THR A 52 -4.83 -6.45 0.17
CA THR A 52 -4.59 -5.05 -0.16
C THR A 52 -3.92 -4.29 0.98
N ILE A 53 -3.02 -3.38 0.62
CA ILE A 53 -2.27 -2.52 1.54
C ILE A 53 -2.42 -1.04 1.15
N PRO A 54 -2.44 -0.11 2.13
CA PRO A 54 -2.48 1.31 1.84
C PRO A 54 -1.08 1.84 1.49
N LEU A 55 -0.93 2.40 0.29
CA LEU A 55 0.31 3.03 -0.18
C LEU A 55 0.02 4.40 -0.80
N CYS A 56 0.85 5.40 -0.52
CA CYS A 56 0.75 6.71 -1.19
C CYS A 56 1.16 6.60 -2.67
N SER A 57 0.80 7.63 -3.45
CA SER A 57 1.18 7.83 -4.86
C SER A 57 2.65 7.45 -5.16
N TRP A 58 3.59 7.89 -4.33
CA TRP A 58 5.01 7.59 -4.46
C TRP A 58 5.34 6.13 -4.18
N CYS A 59 5.02 5.63 -2.99
CA CYS A 59 5.36 4.26 -2.60
C CYS A 59 4.67 3.22 -3.50
N HIS A 60 3.47 3.54 -3.99
CA HIS A 60 2.68 2.70 -4.88
C HIS A 60 3.18 2.77 -6.33
N ARG A 61 3.03 3.94 -6.98
CA ARG A 61 3.18 4.12 -8.43
C ARG A 61 4.45 4.87 -8.82
N GLY A 62 5.20 5.38 -7.85
CA GLY A 62 6.41 6.17 -8.11
C GLY A 62 6.11 7.57 -8.63
N VAL A 63 4.89 8.07 -8.35
CA VAL A 63 4.46 9.41 -8.71
C VAL A 63 4.83 10.34 -7.57
N PRO A 64 5.72 11.32 -7.78
CA PRO A 64 6.04 12.31 -6.76
C PRO A 64 4.82 13.13 -6.35
N ASP A 65 4.81 13.57 -5.10
CA ASP A 65 3.81 14.53 -4.61
C ASP A 65 4.34 15.95 -4.76
N GLY A 66 3.52 16.86 -5.29
CA GLY A 66 3.90 18.25 -5.49
C GLY A 66 5.07 18.44 -6.46
N ASN A 67 5.95 19.39 -6.16
CA ASN A 67 7.08 19.77 -7.03
C ASN A 67 8.38 18.98 -6.76
N LEU A 68 8.31 17.89 -5.99
CA LEU A 68 9.49 17.08 -5.69
C LEU A 68 9.87 16.20 -6.89
N SER A 69 11.17 16.12 -7.17
CA SER A 69 11.72 15.21 -8.16
C SER A 69 11.76 13.77 -7.65
N ILE A 70 11.88 12.81 -8.58
CA ILE A 70 12.04 11.39 -8.26
C ILE A 70 13.23 11.14 -7.30
N PRO A 71 14.44 11.71 -7.50
CA PRO A 71 15.55 11.54 -6.56
C PRO A 71 15.32 12.16 -5.19
N GLU A 72 14.52 13.23 -5.09
CA GLU A 72 14.17 13.81 -3.79
C GLU A 72 13.18 12.92 -3.04
N MET A 73 12.17 12.40 -3.73
CA MET A 73 11.23 11.45 -3.13
C MET A 73 11.92 10.16 -2.67
N ASP A 74 12.87 9.65 -3.46
CA ASP A 74 13.65 8.47 -3.09
C ASP A 74 14.53 8.70 -1.86
N ARG A 75 15.09 9.90 -1.70
CA ARG A 75 15.85 10.29 -0.51
C ARG A 75 14.96 10.50 0.71
N LEU A 76 13.82 11.15 0.54
CA LEU A 76 12.93 11.57 1.63
C LEU A 76 12.04 10.46 2.15
N ILE A 77 11.56 9.58 1.26
CA ILE A 77 10.64 8.49 1.60
C ILE A 77 11.38 7.17 1.48
N GLY A 78 12.11 6.96 0.39
CA GLY A 78 12.74 5.69 0.08
C GLY A 78 12.23 5.17 -1.27
N PRO A 79 12.60 3.92 -1.62
CA PRO A 79 12.26 3.33 -2.91
C PRO A 79 10.74 3.25 -3.13
N SER A 80 10.32 3.38 -4.38
CA SER A 80 8.95 3.11 -4.82
C SER A 80 8.82 1.67 -5.29
N LEU A 81 7.68 1.01 -4.99
CA LEU A 81 7.40 -0.36 -5.43
C LEU A 81 7.44 -0.49 -6.97
N ALA A 82 6.82 0.47 -7.67
CA ALA A 82 6.77 0.47 -9.14
C ALA A 82 8.12 0.79 -9.79
N ARG A 83 9.02 1.53 -9.10
CA ARG A 83 10.31 1.96 -9.67
C ARG A 83 11.45 1.00 -9.35
N ASN A 84 11.48 0.45 -8.14
CA ASN A 84 12.54 -0.45 -7.69
C ASN A 84 12.02 -1.41 -6.61
N LYS A 85 11.30 -2.45 -7.03
CA LYS A 85 10.73 -3.47 -6.14
C LYS A 85 11.78 -4.15 -5.26
N ARG A 86 12.98 -4.45 -5.79
CA ARG A 86 14.04 -5.08 -5.02
C ARG A 86 14.42 -4.23 -3.81
N ARG A 87 14.78 -2.96 -4.04
CA ARG A 87 15.12 -2.04 -2.95
C ARG A 87 13.93 -1.74 -2.05
N PHE A 88 12.72 -1.68 -2.60
CA PHE A 88 11.50 -1.55 -1.79
C PHE A 88 11.38 -2.66 -0.75
N VAL A 89 11.58 -3.91 -1.18
CA VAL A 89 11.56 -5.07 -0.28
C VAL A 89 12.71 -5.02 0.72
N GLU A 90 13.92 -4.65 0.30
CA GLU A 90 15.07 -4.48 1.21
C GLU A 90 14.81 -3.44 2.32
N VAL A 91 14.10 -2.35 2.00
CA VAL A 91 13.88 -1.23 2.93
C VAL A 91 12.63 -1.44 3.79
N TYR A 92 11.53 -1.95 3.24
CA TYR A 92 10.24 -2.01 3.93
C TYR A 92 9.77 -3.42 4.23
N GLY A 93 10.32 -4.44 3.59
CA GLY A 93 9.77 -5.79 3.53
C GLY A 93 8.87 -6.01 2.32
N THR A 94 8.48 -7.26 2.14
CA THR A 94 7.58 -7.74 1.09
C THR A 94 6.16 -7.20 1.25
N GLU A 95 5.38 -7.24 0.17
CA GLU A 95 3.96 -6.87 0.19
C GLU A 95 3.15 -7.68 1.21
N LEU A 96 3.50 -8.96 1.44
CA LEU A 96 2.82 -9.82 2.41
C LEU A 96 3.21 -9.48 3.86
N GLU A 97 4.47 -9.17 4.13
CA GLU A 97 4.90 -8.68 5.46
C GLU A 97 4.25 -7.32 5.75
N LEU A 98 4.10 -6.45 4.75
CA LEU A 98 3.37 -5.20 4.90
C LEU A 98 1.87 -5.42 5.13
N LEU A 99 1.26 -6.42 4.50
CA LEU A 99 -0.12 -6.81 4.76
C LEU A 99 -0.30 -7.25 6.21
N GLU A 100 0.56 -8.15 6.70
CA GLU A 100 0.54 -8.59 8.09
C GLU A 100 0.66 -7.40 9.06
N ARG A 101 1.55 -6.44 8.79
CA ARG A 101 1.65 -5.23 9.60
C ARG A 101 0.36 -4.41 9.59
N VAL A 102 -0.29 -4.27 8.44
CA VAL A 102 -1.56 -3.54 8.32
C VAL A 102 -2.67 -4.22 9.10
N GLU A 103 -2.81 -5.53 9.00
CA GLU A 103 -3.83 -6.29 9.74
C GLU A 103 -3.61 -6.17 11.25
N ASN A 104 -2.37 -6.31 11.72
CA ASN A 104 -2.03 -6.08 13.13
C ASN A 104 -2.40 -4.67 13.63
N LEU A 105 -2.35 -3.65 12.76
CA LEU A 105 -2.77 -2.29 13.12
C LEU A 105 -4.29 -2.15 13.18
N ARG A 106 -5.01 -2.82 12.28
CA ARG A 106 -6.47 -2.86 12.30
C ARG A 106 -6.98 -3.56 13.56
N GLU A 107 -6.40 -4.69 13.92
CA GLU A 107 -6.76 -5.44 15.13
C GLU A 107 -6.52 -4.62 16.41
N LYS A 108 -5.37 -3.94 16.53
CA LYS A 108 -5.05 -3.07 17.67
C LYS A 108 -5.94 -1.84 17.80
N HIS A 109 -6.70 -1.48 16.77
CA HIS A 109 -7.67 -0.39 16.81
C HIS A 109 -9.12 -0.90 16.86
N GLY A 110 -9.32 -2.23 16.83
CA GLY A 110 -10.61 -2.90 16.92
C GLY A 110 -11.01 -3.34 18.33
N THR A 111 -10.24 -2.99 19.36
CA THR A 111 -10.66 -3.15 20.76
C THR A 111 -11.54 -1.97 21.18
N HIS A 112 -12.82 -2.05 20.82
CA HIS A 112 -13.91 -1.32 21.45
C HIS A 112 -15.06 -2.28 21.71
#